data_AF-A0A1Q7HPY6-F1
#
_entry.id   AF-A0A1Q7HPY6-F1
#
_cell.length_a   1.000
_cell.length_b   1.000
_cell.length_c   1.000
_cell.angle_alpha   90.00
_cell.angle_beta   90.00
_cell.angle_gamma   90.00
#
_symmetry.space_group_name_H-M   'P 1'
#
loop_
_entity.id
_entity.type
_entity.pdbx_description
1 polymer ?
#
loop_
_entity_poly.entity_id
_entity_poly.type
_entity_poly.pdbx_seq_one_letter_code
_entity_poly.pdbx_strand_id
1 'polypeptide(L)'
;MTELPRSASVVIVGAGVVGASIAFHLTQRGVRDVLVLERDRAGAGSTGKNAGGIRLQFSSEINVRLSLLSVPEIERFADITGVDAQFHQVGYLFLVTTDRDAAAFERSFQLWNRLGVPARRLSADETRELLPQLNVSDVRFASFCQRDGYADPSSLLRGYLTCARAAGARVVEGARVDGIDVENGSVNRVRLGAQAVICEHVVDAAGAWAGEVAALAGVAIPITPHRRTIFVTEAFDGLPERFPMVIDFATGFYFHRESGGVLMGMPPVEEVDGFREDVDWDVLPRVVERALYRVPVLERARIKTGWAGLYEDTPDAHPIVGPVGEPRGFLAACGFSGHGVMHAPAIGSLVSEVVTGARPSVELALLALDRFGKGTAVREHNVI
;
A
#
# COMPACT_ATOMS: atom_id res chain seq x y z
N MET A 1 -21.69 -21.84 6.45
CA MET A 1 -20.29 -21.48 6.77
C MET A 1 -19.39 -22.53 6.14
N THR A 2 -18.30 -22.11 5.51
CA THR A 2 -17.31 -23.03 4.91
C THR A 2 -16.57 -23.77 6.03
N GLU A 3 -16.47 -25.10 5.94
CA GLU A 3 -15.76 -25.94 6.91
C GLU A 3 -14.25 -25.69 6.84
N LEU A 4 -13.60 -25.28 7.94
CA LEU A 4 -12.17 -24.99 7.99
C LEU A 4 -11.31 -26.27 8.08
N PRO A 5 -10.05 -26.26 7.61
CA PRO A 5 -9.15 -27.39 7.84
C PRO A 5 -8.82 -27.51 9.34
N ARG A 6 -8.50 -28.71 9.81
CA ARG A 6 -8.12 -28.93 11.23
C ARG A 6 -6.81 -28.22 11.60
N SER A 7 -5.90 -28.10 10.64
CA SER A 7 -4.59 -27.47 10.81
C SER A 7 -4.14 -26.79 9.51
N ALA A 8 -3.26 -25.80 9.64
CA ALA A 8 -2.54 -25.16 8.56
C ALA A 8 -1.14 -24.77 9.06
N SER A 9 -0.10 -24.84 8.22
CA SER A 9 1.24 -24.36 8.63
C SER A 9 1.23 -22.86 8.87
N VAL A 10 0.53 -22.12 8.02
CA VAL A 10 0.44 -20.66 8.07
C VAL A 10 -1.00 -20.22 7.92
N VAL A 11 -1.49 -19.43 8.88
CA VAL A 11 -2.75 -18.71 8.78
C VAL A 11 -2.46 -17.23 8.51
N ILE A 12 -2.99 -16.70 7.42
CA ILE A 12 -2.90 -15.28 7.06
C ILE A 12 -4.25 -14.64 7.35
N VAL A 13 -4.26 -13.61 8.19
CA VAL A 13 -5.47 -12.86 8.53
C VAL A 13 -5.55 -11.62 7.64
N GLY A 14 -6.52 -11.60 6.73
CA GLY A 14 -6.75 -10.55 5.74
C GLY A 14 -6.42 -10.98 4.31
N ALA A 15 -7.38 -10.86 3.40
CA ALA A 15 -7.21 -11.09 1.95
C ALA A 15 -7.16 -9.77 1.16
N GLY A 16 -6.46 -8.76 1.70
CA GLY A 16 -5.94 -7.64 0.91
C GLY A 16 -4.78 -8.09 0.02
N VAL A 17 -4.27 -7.17 -0.83
CA VAL A 17 -3.18 -7.50 -1.77
C VAL A 17 -1.90 -7.98 -1.07
N VAL A 18 -1.62 -7.48 0.14
CA VAL A 18 -0.48 -7.92 0.95
C VAL A 18 -0.65 -9.37 1.40
N GLY A 19 -1.78 -9.73 2.01
CA GLY A 19 -2.08 -11.10 2.42
C GLY A 19 -2.11 -12.07 1.22
N ALA A 20 -2.65 -11.64 0.09
CA ALA A 20 -2.63 -12.41 -1.15
C ALA A 20 -1.21 -12.64 -1.68
N SER A 21 -0.37 -11.61 -1.70
CA SER A 21 1.03 -11.71 -2.12
C SER A 21 1.82 -12.65 -1.20
N ILE A 22 1.60 -12.58 0.11
CA ILE A 22 2.21 -13.49 1.09
C ILE A 22 1.79 -14.93 0.81
N ALA A 23 0.50 -15.19 0.60
CA ALA A 23 0.00 -16.52 0.27
C ALA A 23 0.64 -17.07 -1.01
N PHE A 24 0.69 -16.25 -2.06
CA PHE A 24 1.35 -16.59 -3.32
C PHE A 24 2.83 -16.97 -3.09
N HIS A 25 3.61 -16.10 -2.46
CA HIS A 25 5.04 -16.32 -2.25
C HIS A 25 5.36 -17.51 -1.33
N LEU A 26 4.52 -17.79 -0.33
CA LEU A 26 4.63 -18.99 0.50
C LEU A 26 4.42 -20.26 -0.33
N THR A 27 3.38 -20.30 -1.17
CA THR A 27 3.15 -21.46 -2.04
C THR A 27 4.26 -21.66 -3.06
N GLN A 28 4.84 -20.58 -3.62
CA GLN A 28 6.00 -20.67 -4.51
C GLN A 28 7.25 -21.22 -3.80
N ARG A 29 7.38 -21.02 -2.49
CA ARG A 29 8.43 -21.61 -1.66
C ARG A 29 8.11 -23.02 -1.15
N GLY A 30 7.01 -23.62 -1.64
CA GLY A 30 6.66 -25.01 -1.35
C GLY A 30 5.88 -25.22 -0.04
N VAL A 31 5.39 -24.14 0.61
CA VAL A 31 4.49 -24.27 1.76
C VAL A 31 3.12 -24.72 1.28
N ARG A 32 2.67 -25.92 1.69
CA ARG A 32 1.49 -26.58 1.12
C ARG A 32 0.17 -26.34 1.87
N ASP A 33 0.24 -25.90 3.12
CA ASP A 33 -0.95 -25.69 3.98
C ASP A 33 -1.09 -24.21 4.39
N VAL A 34 -1.31 -23.35 3.39
CA VAL A 34 -1.54 -21.91 3.59
C VAL A 34 -3.04 -21.63 3.65
N LEU A 35 -3.51 -21.02 4.73
CA LEU A 35 -4.91 -20.63 4.92
C LEU A 35 -5.03 -19.11 5.03
N VAL A 36 -5.73 -18.47 4.11
CA VAL A 36 -6.09 -17.04 4.17
C VAL A 36 -7.52 -16.90 4.68
N LEU A 37 -7.71 -16.11 5.74
CA LEU A 37 -9.00 -15.84 6.35
C LEU A 37 -9.35 -14.37 6.18
N GLU A 38 -10.46 -14.11 5.50
CA GLU A 38 -10.97 -12.77 5.21
C GLU A 38 -12.35 -12.61 5.83
N ARG A 39 -12.52 -11.59 6.65
CA ARG A 39 -13.76 -11.37 7.40
C ARG A 39 -14.94 -11.02 6.49
N ASP A 40 -14.69 -10.32 5.38
CA ASP A 40 -15.69 -9.83 4.44
C ASP A 40 -15.45 -10.49 3.06
N ARG A 41 -15.01 -9.69 2.08
CA ARG A 41 -14.61 -10.15 0.75
C ARG A 41 -13.16 -9.77 0.47
N ALA A 42 -12.47 -10.56 -0.33
CA ALA A 42 -11.10 -10.28 -0.73
C ALA A 42 -11.02 -8.89 -1.38
N GLY A 43 -10.07 -8.07 -0.91
CA GLY A 43 -9.88 -6.70 -1.38
C GLY A 43 -10.89 -5.67 -0.84
N ALA A 44 -11.82 -6.03 0.05
CA ALA A 44 -12.84 -5.10 0.54
C ALA A 44 -12.29 -3.94 1.40
N GLY A 45 -11.08 -4.09 1.96
CA GLY A 45 -10.38 -3.03 2.70
C GLY A 45 -9.68 -2.02 1.77
N SER A 46 -8.56 -1.47 2.24
CA SER A 46 -7.77 -0.42 1.56
C SER A 46 -7.34 -0.81 0.14
N THR A 47 -7.18 -2.11 -0.14
CA THR A 47 -6.82 -2.63 -1.48
C THR A 47 -7.86 -2.27 -2.55
N GLY A 48 -9.15 -2.34 -2.26
CA GLY A 48 -10.21 -2.04 -3.24
C GLY A 48 -10.55 -0.55 -3.34
N LYS A 49 -9.92 0.31 -2.53
CA LYS A 49 -10.32 1.70 -2.30
C LYS A 49 -9.19 2.72 -2.47
N ASN A 50 -8.04 2.30 -3.00
CA ASN A 50 -6.87 3.18 -3.19
C ASN A 50 -6.77 3.73 -4.62
N ALA A 51 -5.81 4.64 -4.83
CA ALA A 51 -5.57 5.31 -6.10
C ALA A 51 -4.64 4.55 -7.07
N GLY A 52 -4.11 3.38 -6.69
CA GLY A 52 -3.28 2.53 -7.55
C GLY A 52 -1.83 2.99 -7.77
N GLY A 53 -1.38 4.07 -7.13
CA GLY A 53 -0.03 4.62 -7.36
C GLY A 53 1.09 3.62 -7.04
N ILE A 54 2.08 3.52 -7.94
CA ILE A 54 3.28 2.68 -7.83
C ILE A 54 4.50 3.57 -8.08
N ARG A 55 5.46 3.63 -7.15
CA ARG A 55 6.64 4.49 -7.30
C ARG A 55 7.89 3.98 -6.63
N LEU A 56 9.03 4.49 -7.08
CA LEU A 56 10.36 4.28 -6.50
C LEU A 56 10.81 5.45 -5.60
N GLN A 57 10.15 6.61 -5.72
CA GLN A 57 10.61 7.89 -5.17
C GLN A 57 10.29 8.10 -3.67
N PHE A 58 10.94 7.34 -2.78
CA PHE A 58 10.80 7.46 -1.32
C PHE A 58 12.00 8.16 -0.65
N SER A 59 11.81 8.72 0.54
CA SER A 59 12.86 9.44 1.30
C SER A 59 13.70 8.52 2.19
N SER A 60 13.19 7.33 2.54
CA SER A 60 13.95 6.33 3.30
C SER A 60 14.53 5.24 2.39
N GLU A 61 15.73 4.77 2.70
CA GLU A 61 16.40 3.70 1.95
C GLU A 61 15.59 2.40 1.93
N ILE A 62 14.95 2.06 3.05
CA ILE A 62 14.15 0.83 3.17
C ILE A 62 12.98 0.83 2.18
N ASN A 63 12.21 1.92 2.09
CA ASN A 63 11.09 2.00 1.14
C ASN A 63 11.55 2.05 -0.31
N VAL A 64 12.69 2.69 -0.60
CA VAL A 64 13.28 2.63 -1.96
C VAL A 64 13.65 1.18 -2.31
N ARG A 65 14.28 0.43 -1.40
CA ARG A 65 14.64 -0.98 -1.60
C ARG A 65 13.42 -1.88 -1.79
N LEU A 66 12.38 -1.71 -0.97
CA LEU A 66 11.10 -2.43 -1.14
C LEU A 66 10.49 -2.17 -2.52
N SER A 67 10.56 -0.92 -2.99
CA SER A 67 10.03 -0.53 -4.30
C SER A 67 10.89 -1.11 -5.45
N LEU A 68 12.22 -1.10 -5.30
CA LEU A 68 13.14 -1.70 -6.27
C LEU A 68 12.98 -3.22 -6.39
N LEU A 69 12.53 -3.90 -5.34
CA LEU A 69 12.15 -5.31 -5.39
C LEU A 69 10.75 -5.52 -6.00
N SER A 70 9.81 -4.62 -5.71
CA SER A 70 8.41 -4.80 -6.09
C SER A 70 8.12 -4.43 -7.55
N VAL A 71 8.68 -3.31 -8.04
CA VAL A 71 8.39 -2.81 -9.40
C VAL A 71 8.74 -3.83 -10.49
N PRO A 72 9.90 -4.52 -10.47
CA PRO A 72 10.22 -5.54 -11.47
C PRO A 72 9.27 -6.76 -11.48
N GLU A 73 8.61 -7.05 -10.36
CA GLU A 73 7.58 -8.08 -10.30
C GLU A 73 6.27 -7.58 -10.91
N ILE A 74 5.87 -6.35 -10.60
CA ILE A 74 4.68 -5.71 -11.19
C ILE A 74 4.85 -5.55 -12.71
N GLU A 75 6.04 -5.17 -13.19
CA GLU A 75 6.38 -5.08 -14.62
C GLU A 75 6.21 -6.43 -15.35
N ARG A 76 6.41 -7.55 -14.65
CA ARG A 76 6.30 -8.92 -15.19
C ARG A 76 5.07 -9.67 -14.68
N PHE A 77 4.10 -8.95 -14.12
CA PHE A 77 3.01 -9.58 -13.37
C PHE A 77 2.15 -10.51 -14.23
N ALA A 78 1.94 -10.14 -15.50
CA ALA A 78 1.23 -10.97 -16.48
C ALA A 78 1.98 -12.28 -16.77
N ASP A 79 3.31 -12.24 -16.88
CA ASP A 79 4.13 -13.43 -17.10
C ASP A 79 4.13 -14.36 -15.87
N ILE A 80 4.08 -13.78 -14.68
CA ILE A 80 4.13 -14.51 -13.41
C ILE A 80 2.76 -15.12 -13.06
N THR A 81 1.68 -14.38 -13.29
CA THR A 81 0.34 -14.73 -12.77
C THR A 81 -0.70 -15.02 -13.83
N GLY A 82 -0.43 -14.71 -15.11
CA GLY A 82 -1.41 -14.76 -16.19
C GLY A 82 -2.45 -13.63 -16.13
N VAL A 83 -2.30 -12.66 -15.22
CA VAL A 83 -3.19 -11.50 -15.07
C VAL A 83 -2.43 -10.22 -15.42
N ASP A 84 -2.98 -9.42 -16.32
CA ASP A 84 -2.46 -8.07 -16.58
C ASP A 84 -2.72 -7.18 -15.35
N ALA A 85 -1.64 -6.64 -14.76
CA ALA A 85 -1.71 -5.70 -13.63
C ALA A 85 -2.27 -4.32 -14.03
N GLN A 86 -2.40 -4.06 -15.33
CA GLN A 86 -2.72 -2.75 -15.89
C GLN A 86 -1.72 -1.68 -15.38
N PHE A 87 -0.43 -2.03 -15.35
CA PHE A 87 0.59 -1.13 -14.85
C PHE A 87 0.94 -0.07 -15.90
N HIS A 88 0.32 1.10 -15.76
CA HIS A 88 0.56 2.25 -16.61
C HIS A 88 1.80 3.00 -16.10
N GLN A 89 2.98 2.68 -16.65
CA GLN A 89 4.24 3.41 -16.40
C GLN A 89 4.27 4.76 -17.12
N VAL A 90 3.34 5.65 -16.75
CA VAL A 90 3.21 7.02 -17.27
C VAL A 90 4.14 8.02 -16.56
N GLY A 91 4.88 7.54 -15.57
CA GLY A 91 5.72 8.34 -14.69
C GLY A 91 4.97 8.92 -13.49
N TYR A 92 5.73 9.51 -12.57
CA TYR A 92 5.23 10.04 -11.31
C TYR A 92 5.96 11.33 -10.95
N LEU A 93 5.21 12.40 -10.75
CA LEU A 93 5.68 13.77 -10.51
C LEU A 93 5.41 14.18 -9.06
N PHE A 94 6.45 14.54 -8.32
CA PHE A 94 6.31 15.34 -7.11
C PHE A 94 6.63 16.79 -7.42
N LEU A 95 5.64 17.67 -7.30
CA LEU A 95 5.82 19.11 -7.41
C LEU A 95 6.29 19.66 -6.07
N VAL A 96 7.47 20.29 -6.07
CA VAL A 96 8.08 20.86 -4.87
C VAL A 96 7.94 22.37 -4.91
N THR A 97 7.16 22.92 -3.98
CA THR A 97 6.77 24.35 -3.95
C THR A 97 7.33 25.11 -2.74
N THR A 98 7.85 24.42 -1.71
CA THR A 98 8.36 25.03 -0.47
C THR A 98 9.87 24.81 -0.26
N ASP A 99 10.53 25.71 0.48
CA ASP A 99 11.94 25.56 0.88
C ASP A 99 12.17 24.33 1.77
N ARG A 100 11.22 24.06 2.67
CA ARG A 100 11.29 22.93 3.60
C ARG A 100 11.38 21.61 2.84
N ASP A 101 10.48 21.42 1.88
CA ASP A 101 10.41 20.17 1.12
C ASP A 101 11.55 20.09 0.09
N ALA A 102 11.99 21.23 -0.46
CA ALA A 102 13.15 21.29 -1.37
C ALA A 102 14.42 20.66 -0.77
N ALA A 103 14.74 20.97 0.50
CA ALA A 103 15.90 20.38 1.17
C ALA A 103 15.75 18.86 1.39
N ALA A 104 14.54 18.37 1.64
CA ALA A 104 14.26 16.94 1.79
C ALA A 104 14.37 16.18 0.45
N PHE A 105 13.86 16.76 -0.62
CA PHE A 105 13.97 16.19 -1.97
C PHE A 105 15.42 16.18 -2.47
N GLU A 106 16.26 17.15 -2.11
CA GLU A 106 17.68 17.13 -2.46
C GLU A 106 18.40 15.91 -1.85
N ARG A 107 18.13 15.61 -0.57
CA ARG A 107 18.62 14.38 0.07
C ARG A 107 18.06 13.13 -0.61
N SER A 108 16.81 13.18 -1.04
CA SER A 108 16.16 12.08 -1.74
C SER A 108 16.80 11.81 -3.11
N PHE A 109 17.13 12.85 -3.90
CA PHE A 109 17.89 12.68 -5.15
C PHE A 109 19.24 12.01 -4.94
N GLN A 110 19.97 12.39 -3.89
CA GLN A 110 21.24 11.73 -3.55
C GLN A 110 21.03 10.25 -3.22
N LEU A 111 20.00 9.94 -2.42
CA LEU A 111 19.63 8.56 -2.09
C LEU A 111 19.27 7.76 -3.35
N TRP A 112 18.38 8.30 -4.18
CA TRP A 112 17.93 7.69 -5.43
C TRP A 112 19.09 7.40 -6.37
N ASN A 113 20.00 8.35 -6.55
CA ASN A 113 21.20 8.16 -7.35
C ASN A 113 22.09 7.03 -6.80
N ARG A 114 22.32 6.98 -5.48
CA ARG A 114 23.08 5.89 -4.85
C ARG A 114 22.45 4.52 -5.04
N LEU A 115 21.11 4.45 -5.06
CA LEU A 115 20.35 3.21 -5.19
C LEU A 115 19.96 2.87 -6.63
N GLY A 116 20.38 3.67 -7.62
CA GLY A 116 20.09 3.44 -9.03
C GLY A 116 18.64 3.69 -9.44
N VAL A 117 17.89 4.49 -8.68
CA VAL A 117 16.53 4.93 -9.07
C VAL A 117 16.66 6.00 -10.16
N PRO A 118 16.03 5.83 -11.34
CA PRO A 118 16.17 6.75 -12.47
C PRO A 118 15.25 7.99 -12.34
N ALA A 119 15.23 8.60 -11.16
CA ALA A 119 14.49 9.82 -10.89
C ALA A 119 15.28 11.04 -11.39
N ARG A 120 14.60 11.93 -12.10
CA ARG A 120 15.14 13.16 -12.66
C ARG A 120 14.60 14.36 -11.90
N ARG A 121 15.44 15.38 -11.75
CA ARG A 121 15.00 16.72 -11.34
C ARG A 121 14.58 17.47 -12.59
N LEU A 122 13.39 18.06 -12.57
CA LEU A 122 12.85 18.88 -13.65
C LEU A 122 12.70 20.32 -13.18
N SER A 123 13.02 21.26 -14.06
CA SER A 123 12.59 22.65 -13.97
C SER A 123 11.08 22.79 -14.14
N ALA A 124 10.54 23.98 -13.86
CA ALA A 124 9.13 24.27 -14.12
C ALA A 124 8.78 24.12 -15.60
N ASP A 125 9.67 24.53 -16.51
CA ASP A 125 9.43 24.43 -17.96
C ASP A 125 9.42 22.98 -18.44
N GLU A 126 10.41 22.17 -18.04
CA GLU A 126 10.43 20.71 -18.33
C GLU A 126 9.22 19.99 -17.72
N THR A 127 8.74 20.44 -16.55
CA THR A 127 7.53 19.90 -15.94
C THR A 127 6.29 20.23 -16.79
N ARG A 128 6.20 21.46 -17.32
CA ARG A 128 5.12 21.89 -18.20
C ARG A 128 5.13 21.13 -19.53
N GLU A 129 6.30 20.72 -20.03
CA GLU A 129 6.39 19.88 -21.23
C GLU A 129 5.71 18.51 -21.04
N LEU A 130 5.75 17.94 -19.83
CA LEU A 130 5.09 16.65 -19.53
C LEU A 130 3.56 16.76 -19.43
N LEU A 131 3.06 17.90 -18.95
CA LEU A 131 1.63 18.18 -18.87
C LEU A 131 1.38 19.69 -19.07
N PRO A 132 1.12 20.15 -20.30
CA PRO A 132 0.99 21.58 -20.61
C PRO A 132 -0.13 22.31 -19.86
N GLN A 133 -1.15 21.57 -19.43
CA GLN A 133 -2.28 22.08 -18.66
C GLN A 133 -1.95 22.29 -17.18
N LEU A 134 -0.79 21.82 -16.72
CA LEU A 134 -0.36 21.94 -15.34
C LEU A 134 0.12 23.37 -15.07
N ASN A 135 -0.48 24.00 -14.06
CA ASN A 135 0.04 25.23 -13.51
C ASN A 135 1.29 24.95 -12.68
N VAL A 136 2.42 25.52 -13.12
CA VAL A 136 3.75 25.35 -12.51
C VAL A 136 4.34 26.69 -12.02
N SER A 137 3.53 27.74 -11.90
CA SER A 137 4.03 29.09 -11.58
C SER A 137 4.71 29.20 -10.21
N ASP A 138 4.29 28.38 -9.25
CA ASP A 138 4.82 28.28 -7.89
C ASP A 138 5.79 27.09 -7.71
N VAL A 139 6.03 26.31 -8.77
CA VAL A 139 6.88 25.11 -8.71
C VAL A 139 8.34 25.52 -8.78
N ARG A 140 9.10 25.15 -7.76
CA ARG A 140 10.55 25.40 -7.70
C ARG A 140 11.31 24.40 -8.56
N PHE A 141 10.92 23.13 -8.43
CA PHE A 141 11.33 22.01 -9.27
C PHE A 141 10.34 20.86 -9.06
N ALA A 142 10.41 19.87 -9.93
CA ALA A 142 9.73 18.59 -9.73
C ALA A 142 10.73 17.44 -9.70
N SER A 143 10.39 16.35 -9.01
CA SER A 143 11.02 15.05 -9.25
C SER A 143 10.14 14.22 -10.18
N PHE A 144 10.77 13.49 -11.10
CA PHE A 144 10.09 12.66 -12.09
C PHE A 144 10.80 11.33 -12.28
N CYS A 145 10.08 10.22 -12.17
CA CYS A 145 10.58 8.90 -12.54
C CYS A 145 9.64 8.26 -13.56
N GLN A 146 10.15 7.93 -14.77
CA GLN A 146 9.35 7.33 -15.84
C GLN A 146 8.87 5.91 -15.53
N ARG A 147 9.63 5.17 -14.70
CA ARG A 147 9.30 3.80 -14.31
C ARG A 147 8.16 3.72 -13.30
N ASP A 148 7.84 4.85 -12.67
CA ASP A 148 6.71 4.96 -11.75
C ASP A 148 5.40 5.12 -12.54
N GLY A 149 4.26 5.04 -11.85
CA GLY A 149 2.94 5.20 -12.46
C GLY A 149 1.82 4.73 -11.56
N TYR A 150 0.85 4.03 -12.12
CA TYR A 150 -0.24 3.41 -11.37
C TYR A 150 -0.64 2.07 -11.99
N ALA A 151 -1.14 1.15 -11.17
CA ALA A 151 -1.64 -0.16 -11.56
C ALA A 151 -3.06 -0.36 -11.02
N ASP A 152 -3.80 -1.33 -11.56
CA ASP A 152 -5.09 -1.73 -10.99
C ASP A 152 -4.86 -2.66 -9.77
N PRO A 153 -5.18 -2.21 -8.54
CA PRO A 153 -4.97 -3.01 -7.33
C PRO A 153 -5.80 -4.30 -7.34
N SER A 154 -6.98 -4.28 -8.00
CA SER A 154 -7.87 -5.43 -8.09
C SER A 154 -7.26 -6.54 -8.94
N SER A 155 -6.57 -6.17 -10.03
CA SER A 155 -5.85 -7.11 -10.88
C SER A 155 -4.64 -7.71 -10.18
N LEU A 156 -3.86 -6.92 -9.43
CA LEU A 156 -2.77 -7.45 -8.60
C LEU A 156 -3.28 -8.46 -7.56
N LEU A 157 -4.33 -8.09 -6.82
CA LEU A 157 -4.97 -8.99 -5.86
C LEU A 157 -5.45 -10.29 -6.52
N ARG A 158 -6.14 -10.18 -7.65
CA ARG A 158 -6.69 -11.33 -8.38
C ARG A 158 -5.59 -12.26 -8.87
N GLY A 159 -4.51 -11.73 -9.44
CA GLY A 159 -3.37 -12.52 -9.92
C GLY A 159 -2.77 -13.36 -8.78
N TYR A 160 -2.45 -12.71 -7.66
CA TYR A 160 -1.88 -13.40 -6.50
C TYR A 160 -2.82 -14.47 -5.92
N LEU A 161 -4.10 -14.15 -5.69
CA LEU A 161 -5.05 -15.13 -5.14
C LEU A 161 -5.31 -16.29 -6.09
N THR A 162 -5.33 -16.04 -7.40
CA THR A 162 -5.52 -17.10 -8.41
C THR A 162 -4.35 -18.08 -8.37
N CYS A 163 -3.12 -17.58 -8.40
CA CYS A 163 -1.92 -18.40 -8.35
C CYS A 163 -1.75 -19.13 -7.01
N ALA A 164 -2.01 -18.43 -5.88
CA ALA A 164 -1.95 -19.06 -4.56
C ALA A 164 -2.94 -20.22 -4.44
N ARG A 165 -4.19 -20.04 -4.91
CA ARG A 165 -5.20 -21.11 -4.93
C ARG A 165 -4.80 -22.26 -5.85
N ALA A 166 -4.30 -21.97 -7.05
CA ALA A 166 -3.82 -22.99 -7.97
C ALA A 166 -2.66 -23.81 -7.39
N ALA A 167 -1.85 -23.21 -6.53
CA ALA A 167 -0.75 -23.86 -5.81
C ALA A 167 -1.17 -24.50 -4.48
N GLY A 168 -2.45 -24.51 -4.13
CA GLY A 168 -3.01 -25.22 -2.99
C GLY A 168 -3.38 -24.36 -1.77
N ALA A 169 -3.12 -23.05 -1.79
CA ALA A 169 -3.58 -22.18 -0.70
C ALA A 169 -5.12 -22.14 -0.64
N ARG A 170 -5.65 -22.17 0.58
CA ARG A 170 -7.08 -22.06 0.84
C ARG A 170 -7.42 -20.62 1.23
N VAL A 171 -8.41 -20.03 0.57
CA VAL A 171 -8.89 -18.67 0.89
C VAL A 171 -10.34 -18.76 1.30
N VAL A 172 -10.67 -18.28 2.50
CA VAL A 172 -12.03 -18.31 3.05
C VAL A 172 -12.49 -16.88 3.34
N GLU A 173 -13.46 -16.42 2.58
CA GLU A 173 -14.18 -15.14 2.78
C GLU A 173 -15.33 -15.32 3.77
N GLY A 174 -15.82 -14.23 4.37
CA GLY A 174 -16.83 -14.28 5.44
C GLY A 174 -16.33 -14.94 6.73
N ALA A 175 -15.02 -15.00 6.93
CA ALA A 175 -14.32 -15.70 8.00
C ALA A 175 -13.57 -14.70 8.89
N ARG A 176 -14.29 -14.13 9.87
CA ARG A 176 -13.72 -13.23 10.89
C ARG A 176 -13.01 -14.00 11.99
N VAL A 177 -11.71 -13.79 12.13
CA VAL A 177 -10.91 -14.22 13.29
C VAL A 177 -11.42 -13.51 14.55
N ASP A 178 -11.71 -14.28 15.60
CA ASP A 178 -12.17 -13.77 16.90
C ASP A 178 -11.30 -14.22 18.09
N GLY A 179 -10.23 -14.98 17.83
CA GLY A 179 -9.25 -15.33 18.83
C GLY A 179 -7.99 -15.97 18.27
N ILE A 180 -6.89 -15.81 19.00
CA ILE A 180 -5.61 -16.46 18.73
C ILE A 180 -5.12 -17.04 20.05
N ASP A 181 -5.05 -18.36 20.14
CA ASP A 181 -4.63 -19.04 21.35
C ASP A 181 -3.10 -19.16 21.36
N VAL A 182 -2.50 -18.76 22.48
CA VAL A 182 -1.05 -18.80 22.73
C VAL A 182 -0.77 -19.80 23.83
N GLU A 183 0.10 -20.76 23.56
CA GLU A 183 0.53 -21.79 24.51
C GLU A 183 2.06 -21.74 24.65
N ASN A 184 2.57 -21.72 25.88
CA ASN A 184 4.01 -21.70 26.16
C ASN A 184 4.79 -20.62 25.38
N GLY A 185 4.19 -19.43 25.26
CA GLY A 185 4.77 -18.27 24.55
C GLY A 185 4.81 -18.40 23.02
N SER A 186 4.05 -19.33 22.43
CA SER A 186 3.98 -19.53 20.98
C SER A 186 2.53 -19.62 20.51
N VAL A 187 2.25 -19.15 19.30
CA VAL A 187 0.95 -19.34 18.64
C VAL A 187 0.63 -20.83 18.56
N ASN A 188 -0.63 -21.19 18.82
CA ASN A 188 -1.12 -22.57 18.75
C ASN A 188 -2.31 -22.71 17.79
N ARG A 189 -3.31 -21.83 17.92
CA ARG A 189 -4.57 -21.92 17.17
C ARG A 189 -5.14 -20.55 16.81
N VAL A 190 -5.87 -20.50 15.70
CA VAL A 190 -6.73 -19.37 15.32
C VAL A 190 -8.20 -19.80 15.42
N ARG A 191 -9.03 -18.98 16.08
CA ARG A 191 -10.46 -19.25 16.35
C ARG A 191 -11.38 -18.36 15.52
N LEU A 192 -12.47 -18.97 15.05
CA LEU A 192 -13.58 -18.36 14.31
C LEU A 192 -14.90 -19.02 14.69
N GLY A 193 -15.67 -18.36 15.55
CA GLY A 193 -16.91 -18.89 16.10
C GLY A 193 -16.66 -20.21 16.85
N ALA A 194 -17.34 -21.28 16.42
CA ALA A 194 -17.16 -22.62 17.00
C ALA A 194 -16.02 -23.44 16.35
N GLN A 195 -15.34 -22.90 15.34
CA GLN A 195 -14.24 -23.58 14.64
C GLN A 195 -12.87 -23.04 15.11
N ALA A 196 -11.86 -23.89 15.05
CA ALA A 196 -10.48 -23.53 15.32
C ALA A 196 -9.53 -24.26 14.37
N VAL A 197 -8.42 -23.60 14.01
CA VAL A 197 -7.37 -24.15 13.14
C VAL A 197 -6.07 -24.15 13.90
N ILE A 198 -5.43 -25.31 14.04
CA ILE A 198 -4.08 -25.43 14.61
C ILE A 198 -3.07 -24.86 13.62
N CYS A 199 -2.15 -24.02 14.08
CA CYS A 199 -1.12 -23.45 13.22
C CYS A 199 0.15 -23.08 13.98
N GLU A 200 1.27 -23.09 13.26
CA GLU A 200 2.58 -22.69 13.77
C GLU A 200 2.84 -21.20 13.55
N HIS A 201 2.30 -20.66 12.45
CA HIS A 201 2.45 -19.26 12.08
C HIS A 201 1.11 -18.57 11.87
N VAL A 202 0.98 -17.36 12.42
CA VAL A 202 -0.07 -16.40 12.08
C VAL A 202 0.60 -15.17 11.50
N VAL A 203 0.15 -14.74 10.32
CA VAL A 203 0.56 -13.50 9.69
C VAL A 203 -0.61 -12.53 9.72
N ASP A 204 -0.46 -11.46 10.48
CA ASP A 204 -1.43 -10.37 10.54
C ASP A 204 -1.23 -9.42 9.35
N ALA A 205 -2.09 -9.57 8.35
CA ALA A 205 -2.20 -8.74 7.16
C ALA A 205 -3.56 -8.03 7.10
N ALA A 206 -4.16 -7.73 8.26
CA ALA A 206 -5.52 -7.22 8.38
C ALA A 206 -5.64 -5.70 8.13
N GLY A 207 -4.60 -5.06 7.57
CA GLY A 207 -4.58 -3.64 7.23
C GLY A 207 -4.90 -2.74 8.42
N ALA A 208 -5.87 -1.84 8.26
CA ALA A 208 -6.39 -0.99 9.33
C ALA A 208 -6.83 -1.75 10.61
N TRP A 209 -7.22 -3.02 10.50
CA TRP A 209 -7.67 -3.84 11.63
C TRP A 209 -6.55 -4.68 12.26
N ALA A 210 -5.30 -4.54 11.82
CA ALA A 210 -4.17 -5.29 12.38
C ALA A 210 -3.98 -5.04 13.89
N GLY A 211 -4.19 -3.81 14.37
CA GLY A 211 -4.18 -3.54 15.81
C GLY A 211 -5.20 -4.37 16.60
N GLU A 212 -6.41 -4.56 16.05
CA GLU A 212 -7.46 -5.38 16.68
C GLU A 212 -7.13 -6.88 16.61
N VAL A 213 -6.59 -7.35 15.49
CA VAL A 213 -6.20 -8.76 15.30
C VAL A 213 -5.02 -9.13 16.19
N ALA A 214 -3.99 -8.29 16.25
CA ALA A 214 -2.84 -8.49 17.13
C ALA A 214 -3.22 -8.52 18.61
N ALA A 215 -4.20 -7.72 19.04
CA ALA A 215 -4.70 -7.73 20.40
C ALA A 215 -5.31 -9.09 20.80
N LEU A 216 -5.87 -9.85 19.85
CA LEU A 216 -6.36 -11.22 20.10
C LEU A 216 -5.23 -12.19 20.51
N ALA A 217 -3.98 -11.89 20.15
CA ALA A 217 -2.79 -12.62 20.54
C ALA A 217 -2.02 -11.96 21.70
N GLY A 218 -2.57 -10.88 22.30
CA GLY A 218 -1.90 -10.11 23.35
C GLY A 218 -0.80 -9.17 22.87
N VAL A 219 -0.75 -8.84 21.57
CA VAL A 219 0.26 -7.98 20.95
C VAL A 219 -0.32 -6.59 20.70
N ALA A 220 0.43 -5.54 21.05
CA ALA A 220 0.07 -4.16 20.74
C ALA A 220 0.81 -3.69 19.49
N ILE A 221 0.06 -3.36 18.42
CA ILE A 221 0.60 -2.79 17.19
C ILE A 221 0.11 -1.35 17.06
N PRO A 222 1.01 -0.34 16.97
CA PRO A 222 0.64 1.08 16.94
C PRO A 222 0.21 1.48 15.52
N ILE A 223 -1.02 1.14 15.15
CA ILE A 223 -1.64 1.55 13.89
C ILE A 223 -2.87 2.39 14.18
N THR A 224 -2.96 3.53 13.52
CA THR A 224 -4.13 4.42 13.57
C THR A 224 -4.79 4.44 12.19
N PRO A 225 -6.05 4.00 12.08
CA PRO A 225 -6.80 4.12 10.85
C PRO A 225 -7.24 5.56 10.60
N HIS A 226 -7.05 6.05 9.37
CA HIS A 226 -7.52 7.35 8.94
C HIS A 226 -8.30 7.25 7.64
N ARG A 227 -9.42 7.96 7.57
CA ARG A 227 -10.23 8.03 6.36
C ARG A 227 -9.52 8.81 5.25
N ARG A 228 -9.55 8.29 4.02
CA ARG A 228 -9.09 8.97 2.80
C ARG A 228 -10.16 8.92 1.75
N THR A 229 -10.52 10.08 1.21
CA THR A 229 -11.56 10.21 0.18
C THR A 229 -10.93 10.52 -1.18
N ILE A 230 -11.41 9.82 -2.19
CA ILE A 230 -11.05 9.99 -3.60
C ILE A 230 -12.30 10.41 -4.36
N PHE A 231 -12.11 11.29 -5.34
CA PHE A 231 -13.13 11.69 -6.29
C PHE A 231 -12.67 11.40 -7.72
N VAL A 232 -13.62 11.05 -8.59
CA VAL A 232 -13.38 10.81 -10.00
C VAL A 232 -14.31 11.67 -10.82
N THR A 233 -13.77 12.29 -11.87
CA THR A 233 -14.56 13.08 -12.82
C THR A 233 -15.21 12.20 -13.90
N GLU A 234 -16.21 12.74 -14.58
CA GLU A 234 -16.63 12.23 -15.89
C GLU A 234 -15.48 12.36 -16.90
N ALA A 235 -15.60 11.61 -18.00
CA ALA A 235 -14.69 11.78 -19.13
C ALA A 235 -14.89 13.16 -19.76
N PHE A 236 -13.80 13.82 -20.11
CA PHE A 236 -13.84 15.12 -20.75
C PHE A 236 -12.61 15.36 -21.63
N ASP A 237 -12.80 16.19 -22.66
CA ASP A 237 -11.75 16.61 -23.57
C ASP A 237 -11.06 17.86 -23.01
N GLY A 238 -9.77 17.75 -22.71
CA GLY A 238 -9.00 18.88 -22.15
C GLY A 238 -7.64 18.49 -21.59
N LEU A 239 -7.44 17.22 -21.28
CA LEU A 239 -6.17 16.66 -20.85
C LEU A 239 -5.68 15.58 -21.84
N PRO A 240 -4.36 15.31 -21.92
CA PRO A 240 -3.84 14.19 -22.72
C PRO A 240 -4.39 12.85 -22.26
N GLU A 241 -4.45 11.86 -23.14
CA GLU A 241 -4.88 10.50 -22.79
C GLU A 241 -3.98 9.86 -21.72
N ARG A 242 -2.67 10.17 -21.76
CA ARG A 242 -1.69 9.70 -20.79
C ARG A 242 -0.89 10.89 -20.27
N PHE A 243 -0.78 10.99 -18.96
CA PHE A 243 0.11 11.91 -18.27
C PHE A 243 0.56 11.29 -16.94
N PRO A 244 1.68 11.74 -16.34
CA PRO A 244 2.20 11.18 -15.10
C PRO A 244 1.19 11.27 -13.94
N MET A 245 1.28 10.39 -12.95
CA MET A 245 0.62 10.67 -11.67
C MET A 245 1.28 11.91 -11.05
N VAL A 246 0.50 12.91 -10.64
CA VAL A 246 1.03 14.20 -10.15
C VAL A 246 0.63 14.42 -8.71
N ILE A 247 1.61 14.77 -7.87
CA ILE A 247 1.44 15.12 -6.47
C ILE A 247 1.94 16.53 -6.23
N ASP A 248 1.04 17.38 -5.74
CA ASP A 248 1.37 18.67 -5.15
C ASP A 248 1.81 18.45 -3.69
N PHE A 249 3.12 18.29 -3.50
CA PHE A 249 3.65 17.70 -2.28
C PHE A 249 3.30 18.50 -1.01
N ALA A 250 3.31 19.82 -1.09
CA ALA A 250 3.03 20.68 0.07
C ALA A 250 1.57 20.59 0.56
N THR A 251 0.63 20.27 -0.34
CA THR A 251 -0.80 20.17 -0.02
C THR A 251 -1.29 18.73 0.09
N GLY A 252 -0.53 17.77 -0.42
CA GLY A 252 -0.93 16.38 -0.56
C GLY A 252 -1.98 16.15 -1.65
N PHE A 253 -2.33 17.17 -2.44
CA PHE A 253 -3.25 17.00 -3.56
C PHE A 253 -2.59 16.12 -4.63
N TYR A 254 -3.29 15.08 -5.08
CA TYR A 254 -2.82 14.21 -6.12
C TYR A 254 -3.88 13.96 -7.18
N PHE A 255 -3.43 13.66 -8.38
CA PHE A 255 -4.31 13.23 -9.45
C PHE A 255 -3.61 12.40 -10.52
N HIS A 256 -4.39 11.59 -11.22
CA HIS A 256 -3.96 10.85 -12.41
C HIS A 256 -5.17 10.50 -13.30
N ARG A 257 -4.93 9.86 -14.44
CA ARG A 257 -6.00 9.46 -15.37
C ARG A 257 -6.81 8.28 -14.85
N GLU A 258 -8.13 8.43 -14.89
CA GLU A 258 -9.06 7.36 -14.49
C GLU A 258 -10.28 7.35 -15.41
N SER A 259 -10.52 6.23 -16.09
CA SER A 259 -11.73 6.00 -16.91
C SER A 259 -12.08 7.14 -17.89
N GLY A 260 -11.08 7.73 -18.54
CA GLY A 260 -11.22 8.89 -19.45
C GLY A 260 -11.40 10.25 -18.75
N GLY A 261 -11.64 10.26 -17.44
CA GLY A 261 -11.64 11.42 -16.57
C GLY A 261 -10.33 11.55 -15.79
N VAL A 262 -10.44 12.05 -14.55
CA VAL A 262 -9.34 12.22 -13.61
C VAL A 262 -9.77 11.70 -12.24
N LEU A 263 -8.92 10.88 -11.64
CA LEU A 263 -8.97 10.54 -10.22
C LEU A 263 -8.17 11.58 -9.46
N MET A 264 -8.73 12.11 -8.37
CA MET A 264 -8.07 13.08 -7.51
C MET A 264 -8.42 12.90 -6.04
N GLY A 265 -7.49 13.27 -5.18
CA GLY A 265 -7.67 13.22 -3.73
C GLY A 265 -6.70 14.14 -3.01
N MET A 266 -6.96 14.37 -1.73
CA MET A 266 -6.11 15.18 -0.86
C MET A 266 -6.40 14.79 0.60
N PRO A 267 -5.43 14.88 1.52
CA PRO A 267 -5.68 14.74 2.94
C PRO A 267 -6.73 15.74 3.48
N PRO A 268 -7.53 15.38 4.49
CA PRO A 268 -8.41 16.31 5.17
C PRO A 268 -7.63 17.40 5.92
N VAL A 269 -8.31 18.46 6.40
CA VAL A 269 -7.65 19.48 7.26
C VAL A 269 -7.29 18.86 8.61
N GLU A 270 -8.22 18.10 9.15
CA GLU A 270 -8.12 17.44 10.44
C GLU A 270 -8.23 15.94 10.22
N GLU A 271 -7.23 15.23 10.74
CA GLU A 271 -7.25 13.78 10.76
C GLU A 271 -8.19 13.30 11.86
N VAL A 272 -9.13 12.44 11.49
CA VAL A 272 -10.04 11.81 12.43
C VAL A 272 -9.71 10.33 12.49
N ASP A 273 -9.25 9.90 13.66
CA ASP A 273 -8.98 8.50 13.94
C ASP A 273 -10.25 7.67 13.81
N GLY A 274 -10.11 6.48 13.23
CA GLY A 274 -11.12 5.44 13.25
C GLY A 274 -11.46 4.89 11.88
N PHE A 275 -12.51 4.06 11.87
CA PHE A 275 -12.80 3.14 10.78
C PHE A 275 -13.90 3.62 9.84
N ARG A 276 -14.10 4.94 9.71
CA ARG A 276 -15.11 5.49 8.81
C ARG A 276 -14.68 5.35 7.35
N GLU A 277 -15.56 4.78 6.54
CA GLU A 277 -15.32 4.52 5.11
C GLU A 277 -16.40 5.15 4.21
N ASP A 278 -17.30 5.95 4.77
CA ASP A 278 -18.23 6.80 4.03
C ASP A 278 -17.49 7.99 3.40
N VAL A 279 -17.91 8.39 2.19
CA VAL A 279 -17.31 9.51 1.46
C VAL A 279 -17.40 10.79 2.28
N ASP A 280 -16.25 11.43 2.49
CA ASP A 280 -16.18 12.75 3.10
C ASP A 280 -16.42 13.86 2.07
N TRP A 281 -17.67 14.29 1.94
CA TRP A 281 -18.03 15.36 1.01
C TRP A 281 -17.53 16.74 1.43
N ASP A 282 -17.18 16.95 2.70
CA ASP A 282 -16.67 18.23 3.19
C ASP A 282 -15.25 18.51 2.70
N VAL A 283 -14.54 17.46 2.26
CA VAL A 283 -13.22 17.57 1.64
C VAL A 283 -13.30 18.02 0.17
N LEU A 284 -14.44 17.78 -0.51
CA LEU A 284 -14.58 18.02 -1.95
C LEU A 284 -14.30 19.48 -2.36
N PRO A 285 -14.84 20.53 -1.70
CA PRO A 285 -14.57 21.91 -2.10
C PRO A 285 -13.08 22.25 -2.13
N ARG A 286 -12.31 21.75 -1.16
CA ARG A 286 -10.85 21.97 -1.09
C ARG A 286 -10.10 21.21 -2.19
N VAL A 287 -10.52 19.97 -2.47
CA VAL A 287 -9.97 19.18 -3.58
C VAL A 287 -10.21 19.90 -4.90
N VAL A 288 -11.43 20.40 -5.14
CA VAL A 288 -11.79 21.15 -6.35
C VAL A 288 -11.00 22.45 -6.44
N GLU A 289 -10.91 23.23 -5.37
CA GLU A 289 -10.12 24.46 -5.35
C GLU A 289 -8.66 24.20 -5.74
N ARG A 290 -8.04 23.17 -5.16
CA ARG A 290 -6.65 22.83 -5.48
C ARG A 290 -6.50 22.25 -6.89
N ALA A 291 -7.46 21.45 -7.35
CA ALA A 291 -7.51 20.92 -8.70
C ALA A 291 -7.59 22.03 -9.75
N LEU A 292 -8.45 23.04 -9.55
CA LEU A 292 -8.58 24.19 -10.45
C LEU A 292 -7.34 25.07 -10.45
N TYR A 293 -6.69 25.25 -9.29
CA TYR A 293 -5.42 25.95 -9.22
C TYR A 293 -4.33 25.23 -10.02
N ARG A 294 -4.24 23.91 -9.87
CA ARG A 294 -3.15 23.10 -10.41
C ARG A 294 -3.38 22.72 -11.88
N VAL A 295 -4.62 22.53 -12.30
CA VAL A 295 -5.02 22.13 -13.66
C VAL A 295 -6.31 22.89 -14.06
N PRO A 296 -6.21 24.17 -14.48
CA PRO A 296 -7.36 25.04 -14.70
C PRO A 296 -8.44 24.48 -15.64
N VAL A 297 -8.06 23.67 -16.64
CA VAL A 297 -9.01 23.05 -17.59
C VAL A 297 -10.01 22.11 -16.89
N LEU A 298 -9.75 21.68 -15.66
CA LEU A 298 -10.70 20.89 -14.85
C LEU A 298 -11.98 21.67 -14.50
N GLU A 299 -12.04 22.98 -14.71
CA GLU A 299 -13.29 23.77 -14.60
C GLU A 299 -14.42 23.23 -15.50
N ARG A 300 -14.04 22.50 -16.57
CA ARG A 300 -14.97 21.90 -17.54
C ARG A 300 -15.43 20.51 -17.15
N ALA A 301 -14.79 19.89 -16.16
CA ALA A 301 -15.09 18.54 -15.72
C ALA A 301 -16.23 18.52 -14.68
N ARG A 302 -16.90 17.38 -14.56
CA ARG A 302 -17.93 17.13 -13.55
C ARG A 302 -17.51 15.98 -12.66
N ILE A 303 -17.79 16.06 -11.36
CA ILE A 303 -17.57 14.92 -10.46
C ILE A 303 -18.58 13.83 -10.81
N LYS A 304 -18.07 12.63 -11.15
CA LYS A 304 -18.87 11.44 -11.45
C LYS A 304 -19.19 10.66 -10.18
N THR A 305 -18.18 10.45 -9.33
CA THR A 305 -18.30 9.63 -8.14
C THR A 305 -17.18 9.94 -7.14
N GLY A 306 -17.28 9.35 -5.96
CA GLY A 306 -16.21 9.29 -4.98
C GLY A 306 -16.35 8.06 -4.10
N TRP A 307 -15.26 7.65 -3.47
CA TRP A 307 -15.23 6.60 -2.47
C TRP A 307 -14.24 6.97 -1.38
N ALA A 308 -14.37 6.32 -0.21
CA ALA A 308 -13.42 6.48 0.86
C ALA A 308 -12.93 5.12 1.35
N GLY A 309 -11.64 5.04 1.65
CA GLY A 309 -10.99 3.90 2.28
C GLY A 309 -10.16 4.34 3.47
N LEU A 310 -9.51 3.37 4.12
CA LEU A 310 -8.66 3.63 5.27
C LEU A 310 -7.19 3.60 4.86
N TYR A 311 -6.45 4.58 5.33
CA TYR A 311 -5.02 4.42 5.58
C TYR A 311 -4.85 3.83 6.98
N GLU A 312 -3.75 3.10 7.16
CA GLU A 312 -3.37 2.44 8.40
C GLU A 312 -1.99 2.96 8.78
N ASP A 313 -1.99 4.12 9.43
CA ASP A 313 -0.78 4.89 9.64
C ASP A 313 -0.02 4.39 10.86
N THR A 314 1.28 4.27 10.71
CA THR A 314 2.21 4.02 11.81
C THR A 314 2.88 5.32 12.24
N PRO A 315 3.43 5.41 13.47
CA PRO A 315 4.06 6.63 13.97
C PRO A 315 5.19 7.17 13.09
N ASP A 316 5.89 6.31 12.33
CA ASP A 316 6.99 6.67 11.44
C ASP A 316 6.65 6.56 9.94
N ALA A 317 5.42 6.18 9.61
CA ALA A 317 4.96 5.95 8.25
C ALA A 317 5.74 4.85 7.50
N HIS A 318 6.33 3.89 8.22
CA HIS A 318 6.84 2.63 7.68
C HIS A 318 5.93 1.47 8.05
N PRO A 319 5.83 0.43 7.21
CA PRO A 319 5.09 -0.76 7.58
C PRO A 319 5.74 -1.49 8.75
N ILE A 320 4.95 -2.34 9.41
CA ILE A 320 5.39 -3.25 10.45
C ILE A 320 5.40 -4.65 9.84
N VAL A 321 6.60 -5.21 9.68
CA VAL A 321 6.84 -6.44 8.92
C VAL A 321 7.78 -7.36 9.68
N GLY A 322 7.38 -8.63 9.80
CA GLY A 322 8.18 -9.70 10.38
C GLY A 322 7.71 -10.14 11.78
N PRO A 323 8.52 -10.94 12.50
CA PRO A 323 8.15 -11.46 13.80
C PRO A 323 7.98 -10.34 14.83
N VAL A 324 6.97 -10.44 15.68
CA VAL A 324 6.69 -9.44 16.73
C VAL A 324 7.44 -9.72 18.05
N GLY A 325 8.26 -10.78 18.09
CA GLY A 325 8.94 -11.28 19.28
C GLY A 325 8.08 -12.31 20.00
N GLU A 326 7.18 -11.86 20.88
CA GLU A 326 6.25 -12.71 21.62
C GLU A 326 4.79 -12.37 21.27
N PRO A 327 3.92 -13.37 21.00
CA PRO A 327 4.21 -14.80 20.98
C PRO A 327 5.02 -15.23 19.74
N ARG A 328 5.84 -16.27 19.89
CA ARG A 328 6.55 -16.88 18.75
C ARG A 328 5.54 -17.40 17.72
N GLY A 329 5.84 -17.22 16.45
CA GLY A 329 4.95 -17.62 15.36
C GLY A 329 3.93 -16.54 14.96
N PHE A 330 3.81 -15.43 15.69
CA PHE A 330 3.03 -14.28 15.23
C PHE A 330 3.93 -13.30 14.45
N LEU A 331 3.52 -12.98 13.22
CA LEU A 331 4.20 -12.04 12.34
C LEU A 331 3.23 -10.92 11.96
N ALA A 332 3.74 -9.70 11.87
CA ALA A 332 3.03 -8.57 11.32
C ALA A 332 3.38 -8.38 9.83
N ALA A 333 2.41 -7.94 9.05
CA ALA A 333 2.57 -7.42 7.69
C ALA A 333 1.48 -6.36 7.46
N CYS A 334 1.60 -5.23 8.15
CA CYS A 334 0.55 -4.22 8.27
C CYS A 334 1.13 -2.80 8.41
N GLY A 335 0.29 -1.77 8.52
CA GLY A 335 0.74 -0.41 8.85
C GLY A 335 1.34 0.35 7.66
N PHE A 336 0.88 0.08 6.45
CA PHE A 336 1.53 0.54 5.21
C PHE A 336 1.41 2.03 4.92
N SER A 337 0.71 2.83 5.74
CA SER A 337 0.69 4.30 5.62
C SER A 337 0.58 4.80 4.17
N GLY A 338 -0.36 4.23 3.41
CA GLY A 338 -0.66 4.62 2.03
C GLY A 338 0.13 3.95 0.90
N HIS A 339 1.09 3.06 1.17
CA HIS A 339 1.94 2.46 0.12
C HIS A 339 1.94 0.91 0.11
N GLY A 340 0.87 0.29 0.60
CA GLY A 340 0.77 -1.18 0.71
C GLY A 340 0.71 -1.91 -0.63
N VAL A 341 -0.02 -1.38 -1.61
CA VAL A 341 -0.15 -2.04 -2.94
C VAL A 341 1.21 -2.14 -3.63
N MET A 342 1.96 -1.05 -3.66
CA MET A 342 3.24 -1.00 -4.37
C MET A 342 4.35 -1.81 -3.71
N HIS A 343 4.25 -2.10 -2.40
CA HIS A 343 5.21 -2.93 -1.68
C HIS A 343 4.74 -4.37 -1.48
N ALA A 344 3.48 -4.70 -1.79
CA ALA A 344 2.93 -6.04 -1.63
C ALA A 344 3.80 -7.15 -2.24
N PRO A 345 4.41 -7.01 -3.43
CA PRO A 345 5.31 -8.03 -3.97
C PRO A 345 6.51 -8.31 -3.05
N ALA A 346 7.27 -7.26 -2.68
CA ALA A 346 8.43 -7.40 -1.80
C ALA A 346 8.06 -7.94 -0.41
N ILE A 347 6.94 -7.47 0.16
CA ILE A 347 6.48 -7.97 1.47
C ILE A 347 6.10 -9.44 1.39
N GLY A 348 5.41 -9.87 0.34
CA GLY A 348 5.09 -11.28 0.13
C GLY A 348 6.34 -12.15 0.13
N SER A 349 7.35 -11.75 -0.64
CA SER A 349 8.65 -12.44 -0.67
C SER A 349 9.32 -12.45 0.71
N LEU A 350 9.46 -11.30 1.36
CA LEU A 350 10.14 -11.16 2.65
C LEU A 350 9.47 -11.96 3.77
N VAL A 351 8.15 -11.89 3.89
CA VAL A 351 7.41 -12.66 4.91
C VAL A 351 7.56 -14.16 4.64
N SER A 352 7.49 -14.59 3.39
CA SER A 352 7.68 -16.00 3.07
C SER A 352 9.11 -16.49 3.33
N GLU A 353 10.13 -15.65 3.14
CA GLU A 353 11.52 -15.94 3.54
C GLU A 353 11.62 -16.15 5.06
N VAL A 354 11.04 -15.24 5.85
CA VAL A 354 11.03 -15.35 7.31
C VAL A 354 10.32 -16.62 7.77
N VAL A 355 9.12 -16.90 7.25
CA VAL A 355 8.33 -18.08 7.63
C VAL A 355 9.05 -19.38 7.29
N THR A 356 9.76 -19.43 6.16
CA THR A 356 10.55 -20.61 5.76
C THR A 356 11.93 -20.70 6.41
N GLY A 357 12.29 -19.77 7.29
CA GLY A 357 13.61 -19.71 7.93
C GLY A 357 14.76 -19.28 7.00
N ALA A 358 14.45 -18.78 5.81
CA ALA A 358 15.45 -18.21 4.91
C ALA A 358 15.92 -16.84 5.40
N ARG A 359 17.14 -16.45 5.02
CA ARG A 359 17.64 -15.10 5.30
C ARG A 359 16.85 -14.09 4.47
N PRO A 360 16.24 -13.06 5.08
CA PRO A 360 15.51 -12.03 4.34
C PRO A 360 16.42 -11.31 3.34
N SER A 361 15.89 -11.07 2.14
CA SER A 361 16.55 -10.34 1.05
C SER A 361 16.78 -8.85 1.38
N VAL A 362 16.03 -8.31 2.35
CA VAL A 362 16.18 -6.97 2.89
C VAL A 362 16.21 -7.04 4.42
N GLU A 363 17.03 -6.19 5.04
CA GLU A 363 17.08 -6.08 6.50
C GLU A 363 15.77 -5.50 7.05
N LEU A 364 15.17 -6.22 8.00
CA LEU A 364 13.85 -5.88 8.56
C LEU A 364 13.92 -4.94 9.77
N ALA A 365 15.11 -4.51 10.22
CA ALA A 365 15.25 -3.74 11.47
C ALA A 365 14.41 -2.45 11.48
N LEU A 366 14.31 -1.74 10.35
CA LEU A 366 13.46 -0.55 10.20
C LEU A 366 11.97 -0.87 10.01
N LEU A 367 11.61 -2.14 9.82
CA LEU A 367 10.24 -2.61 9.67
C LEU A 367 9.76 -3.41 10.90
N ALA A 368 10.66 -3.77 11.81
CA ALA A 368 10.34 -4.55 13.00
C ALA A 368 9.43 -3.75 13.94
N LEU A 369 8.53 -4.42 14.66
CA LEU A 369 7.65 -3.78 15.65
C LEU A 369 8.45 -3.14 16.79
N ASP A 370 9.54 -3.78 17.22
CA ASP A 370 10.33 -3.35 18.36
C ASP A 370 11.15 -2.07 18.12
N ARG A 371 11.19 -1.56 16.88
CA ARG A 371 11.85 -0.29 16.54
C ARG A 371 11.28 0.90 17.31
N PHE A 372 9.97 0.85 17.61
CA PHE A 372 9.28 1.89 18.37
C PHE A 372 9.72 1.90 19.83
N GLY A 373 9.93 0.72 20.44
CA GLY A 373 10.44 0.60 21.80
C GLY A 373 11.94 0.92 21.91
N LYS A 374 12.71 0.63 20.86
CA LYS A 374 14.16 0.90 20.81
C LYS A 374 14.54 2.34 20.45
N GLY A 375 13.57 3.16 20.01
CA GLY A 375 13.85 4.52 19.55
C GLY A 375 14.65 4.59 18.24
N THR A 376 14.59 3.54 17.42
CA THR A 376 15.28 3.47 16.11
C THR A 376 14.34 3.80 14.94
N ALA A 377 13.11 4.19 15.21
CA ALA A 377 12.14 4.63 14.21
C ALA A 377 12.63 5.88 13.48
N VAL A 378 12.43 5.93 12.15
CA VAL A 378 12.80 7.06 11.30
C VAL A 378 11.60 7.41 10.45
N ARG A 379 11.19 8.67 10.43
CA ARG A 379 10.00 9.09 9.66
C ARG A 379 10.24 8.99 8.14
N GLU A 380 9.34 8.33 7.42
CA GLU A 380 9.23 8.48 5.97
C GLU A 380 8.59 9.84 5.64
N HIS A 381 9.35 10.73 5.00
CA HIS A 381 8.91 12.07 4.64
C HIS A 381 8.05 12.08 3.37
N ASN A 382 8.41 11.28 2.36
CA ASN A 382 7.71 11.29 1.08
C ASN A 382 6.46 10.39 1.14
N VAL A 383 5.53 10.69 2.03
CA VAL A 383 4.16 10.10 2.11
C VAL A 383 3.14 11.22 1.90
N ILE A 384 1.94 10.86 1.43
CA ILE A 384 0.87 11.79 1.04
C ILE A 384 -0.35 11.54 1.93
#